data_AF-A0A0Q0DLV4-F1
#
_entry.id   AF-A0A0Q0DLV4-F1
#
_cell.length_a   1.000
_cell.length_b   1.000
_cell.length_c   1.000
_cell.angle_alpha   90.00
_cell.angle_beta   90.00
_cell.angle_gamma   90.00
#
_symmetry.space_group_name_H-M   'P 1'
#
loop_
_entity.id
_entity.type
_entity.pdbx_description
1 polymer ?
#
loop_
_entity_poly.entity_id
_entity_poly.type
_entity_poly.pdbx_seq_one_letter_code
_entity_poly.pdbx_strand_id
1 'polypeptide(L)'
;MPYAVFSSTLNCGGRLKFSPRHHLATPCTVAFNSGINPRVIDDSSWLKLVWASLNLQRKDLLSEIHYPLAMVQAAAVVWTHTGLRSNEIMRLSMGCAHAQPHELVHEDGTTIPPGTLCYLDIPASKTFKAFVKPVSVVVKERIDAWLQERPVNQAPLVDERTGEKVGYLFQFRGKRIGAGVINRTIIPMLCAKEVSR
;
A
#
# COMPACT_ATOMS: atom_id res chain seq x y z
N MET A 1 6.43 -41.58 2.20
CA MET A 1 6.26 -40.84 3.47
C MET A 1 7.28 -41.43 4.44
N PRO A 2 8.13 -40.70 5.18
CA PRO A 2 8.08 -39.29 5.56
C PRO A 2 9.48 -38.55 5.64
N TYR A 3 9.47 -37.29 6.13
CA TYR A 3 10.53 -36.45 6.76
C TYR A 3 11.84 -36.02 6.06
N ALA A 4 11.95 -34.67 5.94
CA ALA A 4 13.04 -33.75 6.35
C ALA A 4 14.52 -34.07 6.07
N VAL A 5 15.29 -33.07 5.62
CA VAL A 5 16.40 -32.44 6.38
C VAL A 5 16.75 -31.07 5.75
N PHE A 6 16.54 -29.99 6.50
CA PHE A 6 17.31 -28.75 6.36
C PHE A 6 18.74 -29.08 6.82
N SER A 7 19.70 -29.16 5.89
CA SER A 7 21.11 -29.32 6.25
C SER A 7 21.82 -28.00 6.03
N SER A 8 22.01 -27.28 7.13
CA SER A 8 23.00 -26.22 7.26
C SER A 8 24.41 -26.78 7.05
N THR A 9 25.05 -26.43 5.94
CA THR A 9 26.51 -26.45 5.81
C THR A 9 26.97 -25.08 5.32
N LEU A 10 27.09 -24.16 6.28
CA LEU A 10 28.02 -23.03 6.19
C LEU A 10 29.43 -23.62 6.14
N ASN A 11 29.94 -23.84 4.94
CA ASN A 11 31.33 -24.20 4.71
C ASN A 11 32.14 -22.89 4.57
N CYS A 12 32.65 -22.40 5.68
CA CYS A 12 33.64 -21.31 5.72
C CYS A 12 34.98 -21.86 5.21
N GLY A 13 35.36 -21.55 3.96
CA GLY A 13 36.67 -21.91 3.42
C GLY A 13 36.87 -21.82 1.90
N GLY A 14 35.83 -21.54 1.11
CA GLY A 14 36.00 -21.32 -0.33
C GLY A 14 36.36 -19.86 -0.63
N ARG A 15 37.52 -19.60 -1.26
CA ARG A 15 37.79 -18.28 -1.89
C ARG A 15 36.61 -17.93 -2.78
N LEU A 16 35.87 -16.87 -2.47
CA LEU A 16 34.89 -16.27 -3.38
C LEU A 16 35.65 -15.98 -4.69
N LYS A 17 35.42 -16.78 -5.74
CA LYS A 17 36.00 -16.55 -7.07
C LYS A 17 35.33 -15.32 -7.66
N PHE A 18 35.83 -14.15 -7.30
CA PHE A 18 35.36 -12.90 -7.87
C PHE A 18 35.79 -12.83 -9.34
N SER A 19 34.84 -13.08 -10.24
CA SER A 19 35.02 -12.84 -11.67
C SER A 19 34.34 -11.52 -12.01
N PRO A 20 35.08 -10.43 -12.33
CA PRO A 20 34.50 -9.14 -12.65
C PRO A 20 33.45 -9.23 -13.76
N ARG A 21 33.71 -10.06 -14.78
CA ARG A 21 32.82 -10.27 -15.92
C ARG A 21 31.50 -10.95 -15.57
N HIS A 22 31.41 -11.64 -14.44
CA HIS A 22 30.19 -12.32 -14.01
C HIS A 22 29.49 -11.57 -12.86
N HIS A 23 30.25 -11.07 -11.89
CA HIS A 23 29.72 -10.44 -10.69
C HIS A 23 29.41 -8.95 -10.86
N LEU A 24 30.06 -8.26 -11.81
CA LEU A 24 29.73 -6.88 -12.17
C LEU A 24 28.85 -6.80 -13.42
N ALA A 25 28.61 -7.91 -14.12
CA ALA A 25 27.66 -7.93 -15.21
C ALA A 25 26.24 -7.73 -14.67
N THR A 26 25.45 -6.92 -15.38
CA THR A 26 24.04 -6.74 -15.07
C THR A 26 23.36 -8.11 -15.10
N PRO A 27 22.73 -8.56 -13.99
CA PRO A 27 22.02 -9.84 -13.98
C PRO A 27 20.99 -9.87 -15.11
N CYS A 28 20.85 -11.00 -15.82
CA CYS A 28 19.93 -11.12 -16.95
C CYS A 28 18.49 -10.71 -16.59
N THR A 29 18.07 -10.92 -15.34
CA THR A 29 16.75 -10.48 -14.83
C THR A 29 16.59 -8.96 -14.78
N VAL A 30 17.65 -8.24 -14.39
CA VAL A 30 17.66 -6.77 -14.38
C VAL A 30 17.70 -6.25 -15.81
N ALA A 31 18.56 -6.81 -16.66
CA ALA A 31 18.63 -6.44 -18.07
C ALA A 31 17.30 -6.65 -18.82
N PHE A 32 16.61 -7.77 -18.54
CA PHE A 32 15.27 -8.04 -19.06
C PHE A 32 14.23 -7.04 -18.55
N ASN A 33 14.22 -6.76 -17.24
CA ASN A 33 13.28 -5.82 -16.64
C ASN A 33 13.51 -4.37 -17.10
N SER A 34 14.74 -3.99 -17.42
CA SER A 34 15.06 -2.66 -17.98
C SER A 34 14.47 -2.44 -19.37
N GLY A 35 14.15 -3.50 -20.11
CA GLY A 35 13.48 -3.42 -21.41
C GLY A 35 11.95 -3.38 -21.32
N ILE A 36 11.37 -3.64 -20.14
CA ILE A 36 9.92 -3.56 -19.94
C ILE A 36 9.54 -2.09 -19.83
N ASN A 37 8.90 -1.56 -20.86
CA ASN A 37 8.27 -0.24 -20.81
C ASN A 37 6.93 -0.36 -20.07
N PRO A 38 6.80 0.08 -18.80
CA PRO A 38 5.53 0.02 -18.10
C PRO A 38 4.51 0.88 -18.85
N ARG A 39 3.34 0.32 -19.15
CA ARG A 39 2.28 1.08 -19.82
C ARG A 39 1.87 2.25 -18.93
N VAL A 40 2.10 3.47 -19.41
CA VAL A 40 1.60 4.69 -18.77
C VAL A 40 0.07 4.67 -18.85
N ILE A 41 -0.59 4.85 -17.71
CA ILE A 41 -2.04 5.00 -17.64
C ILE A 41 -2.35 6.43 -18.08
N ASP A 42 -3.25 6.60 -19.03
CA ASP A 42 -3.69 7.90 -19.50
C ASP A 42 -4.36 8.71 -18.37
N ASP A 43 -4.15 10.03 -18.34
CA ASP A 43 -4.67 10.90 -17.28
C ASP A 43 -6.19 10.82 -17.14
N SER A 44 -6.92 10.68 -18.26
CA SER A 44 -8.38 10.53 -18.22
C SER A 44 -8.81 9.22 -17.60
N SER A 45 -8.03 8.15 -17.80
CA SER A 45 -8.28 6.84 -17.17
C SER A 45 -7.96 6.89 -15.68
N TRP A 46 -6.87 7.57 -15.30
CA TRP A 46 -6.53 7.76 -13.90
C TRP A 46 -7.57 8.59 -13.15
N LEU A 47 -8.09 9.66 -13.76
CA LEU A 47 -9.10 10.51 -13.16
C LEU A 47 -10.44 9.77 -12.97
N LYS A 48 -10.79 8.87 -13.89
CA LYS A 48 -11.93 7.96 -13.71
C LYS A 48 -11.74 7.03 -12.52
N LEU A 49 -10.52 6.52 -12.29
CA LEU A 49 -10.23 5.63 -11.16
C LEU A 49 -10.33 6.37 -9.83
N VAL A 50 -9.80 7.60 -9.79
CA VAL A 50 -9.91 8.50 -8.64
C VAL A 50 -11.38 8.82 -8.36
N TRP A 51 -12.18 9.13 -9.38
CA TRP A 51 -13.60 9.36 -9.20
C TRP A 51 -14.33 8.11 -8.71
N ALA A 52 -14.02 6.94 -9.29
CA ALA A 52 -14.63 5.67 -8.90
C ALA A 52 -14.34 5.34 -7.43
N SER A 53 -13.12 5.56 -6.95
CA SER A 53 -12.74 5.25 -5.56
C SER A 53 -13.50 6.10 -4.54
N LEU A 54 -13.81 7.36 -4.87
CA LEU A 54 -14.61 8.26 -4.03
C LEU A 54 -16.10 7.91 -4.02
N ASN A 55 -16.60 7.25 -5.07
CA ASN A 55 -18.02 6.97 -5.30
C ASN A 55 -18.40 5.48 -5.19
N LEU A 56 -17.55 4.67 -4.53
CA LEU A 56 -17.84 3.27 -4.26
C LEU A 56 -19.06 3.11 -3.33
N GLN A 57 -19.97 2.23 -3.72
CA GLN A 57 -21.19 1.88 -2.97
C GLN A 57 -21.23 0.39 -2.65
N ARG A 58 -22.14 -0.02 -1.76
CA ARG A 58 -22.31 -1.43 -1.38
C ARG A 58 -22.60 -2.35 -2.58
N LYS A 59 -23.36 -1.85 -3.56
CA LYS A 59 -23.70 -2.60 -4.79
C LYS A 59 -22.51 -2.92 -5.69
N ASP A 60 -21.40 -2.19 -5.53
CA ASP A 60 -20.20 -2.38 -6.35
C ASP A 60 -19.29 -3.48 -5.76
N LEU A 61 -19.58 -3.98 -4.56
CA LEU A 61 -18.79 -5.02 -3.92
C LEU A 61 -18.97 -6.35 -4.66
N LEU A 62 -17.86 -6.91 -5.15
CA LEU A 62 -17.84 -8.23 -5.82
C LEU A 62 -18.28 -9.39 -4.90
N SER A 63 -18.16 -9.21 -3.58
CA SER A 63 -18.69 -10.12 -2.56
C SER A 63 -18.86 -9.39 -1.23
N GLU A 64 -20.00 -9.54 -0.57
CA GLU A 64 -20.28 -8.93 0.74
C GLU A 64 -19.50 -9.59 1.89
N ILE A 65 -18.95 -10.79 1.68
CA ILE A 65 -18.51 -11.68 2.77
C ILE A 65 -17.07 -11.39 3.23
N HIS A 66 -16.25 -10.77 2.38
CA HIS A 66 -14.80 -10.66 2.59
C HIS A 66 -14.37 -9.47 3.46
N TYR A 67 -14.82 -8.25 3.14
CA TYR A 67 -14.43 -7.04 3.86
C TYR A 67 -15.58 -6.03 3.91
N PRO A 68 -15.71 -5.24 5.00
CA PRO A 68 -16.73 -4.20 5.09
C PRO A 68 -16.48 -3.06 4.09
N LEU A 69 -17.56 -2.36 3.72
CA LEU A 69 -17.51 -1.30 2.70
C LEU A 69 -16.50 -0.19 3.07
N ALA A 70 -16.50 0.28 4.32
CA ALA A 70 -15.60 1.34 4.75
C ALA A 70 -14.12 0.97 4.59
N MET A 71 -13.75 -0.28 4.88
CA MET A 71 -12.39 -0.79 4.66
C MET A 71 -12.02 -0.80 3.18
N VAL A 72 -12.94 -1.22 2.31
CA VAL A 72 -12.72 -1.27 0.85
C VAL A 72 -12.60 0.15 0.27
N GLN A 73 -13.46 1.07 0.70
CA GLN A 73 -13.40 2.49 0.32
C GLN A 73 -12.07 3.12 0.74
N ALA A 74 -11.66 2.91 2.00
CA ALA A 74 -10.37 3.40 2.50
C ALA A 74 -9.19 2.83 1.70
N ALA A 75 -9.20 1.52 1.41
CA ALA A 75 -8.14 0.89 0.63
C ALA A 75 -8.08 1.40 -0.82
N ALA A 76 -9.23 1.61 -1.46
CA ALA A 76 -9.33 2.16 -2.80
C ALA A 76 -8.79 3.60 -2.87
N VAL A 77 -9.23 4.46 -1.94
CA VAL A 77 -8.79 5.86 -1.87
C VAL A 77 -7.31 5.96 -1.52
N VAL A 78 -6.80 5.16 -0.58
CA VAL A 78 -5.36 5.11 -0.30
C VAL A 78 -4.59 4.70 -1.56
N TRP A 79 -5.04 3.69 -2.29
CA TRP A 79 -4.36 3.25 -3.51
C TRP A 79 -4.34 4.35 -4.60
N THR A 80 -5.47 5.02 -4.88
CA THR A 80 -5.54 6.04 -5.94
C THR A 80 -4.93 7.39 -5.55
N HIS A 81 -4.96 7.80 -4.28
CA HIS A 81 -4.48 9.14 -3.89
C HIS A 81 -3.03 9.15 -3.38
N THR A 82 -2.49 8.01 -2.95
CA THR A 82 -1.14 7.95 -2.38
C THR A 82 -0.11 7.39 -3.34
N GLY A 83 -0.51 6.62 -4.36
CA GLY A 83 0.42 5.97 -5.30
C GLY A 83 1.41 5.03 -4.62
N LEU A 84 1.10 4.54 -3.42
CA LEU A 84 1.95 3.62 -2.67
C LEU A 84 1.88 2.21 -3.24
N ARG A 85 2.97 1.45 -3.07
CA ARG A 85 2.99 0.05 -3.47
C ARG A 85 2.07 -0.77 -2.58
N SER A 86 1.48 -1.84 -3.12
CA SER A 86 0.54 -2.69 -2.36
C SER A 86 1.10 -3.18 -1.02
N ASN A 87 2.39 -3.54 -0.95
CA ASN A 87 3.03 -3.98 0.30
C ASN A 87 3.24 -2.86 1.33
N GLU A 88 3.37 -1.61 0.88
CA GLU A 88 3.46 -0.43 1.74
C GLU A 88 2.08 -0.12 2.32
N ILE A 89 1.05 -0.09 1.47
CA ILE A 89 -0.35 0.11 1.88
C ILE A 89 -0.76 -0.92 2.95
N MET A 90 -0.44 -2.20 2.73
CA MET A 90 -0.77 -3.27 3.67
C MET A 90 -0.05 -3.20 5.01
N ARG A 91 1.08 -2.47 5.07
CA ARG A 91 1.88 -2.32 6.28
C ARG A 91 1.62 -1.03 7.04
N LEU A 92 0.74 -0.16 6.54
CA LEU A 92 0.34 1.05 7.25
C LEU A 92 -0.21 0.69 8.64
N SER A 93 0.29 1.38 9.66
CA SER A 93 -0.17 1.24 11.04
C SER A 93 -1.45 2.04 11.28
N MET A 94 -2.20 1.69 12.31
CA MET A 94 -3.22 2.60 12.85
C MET A 94 -2.55 3.91 13.27
N GLY A 95 -3.24 5.03 13.05
CA GLY A 95 -2.72 6.36 13.37
C GLY A 95 -1.64 6.87 12.42
N CYS A 96 -1.45 6.25 11.25
CA CYS A 96 -0.49 6.74 10.25
C CYS A 96 -0.92 8.05 9.56
N ALA A 97 -2.19 8.45 9.68
CA ALA A 97 -2.75 9.59 8.96
C ALA A 97 -3.04 10.77 9.91
N HIS A 98 -2.30 11.86 9.73
CA HIS A 98 -2.36 13.08 10.54
C HIS A 98 -2.92 14.23 9.73
N ALA A 99 -3.89 14.97 10.26
CA ALA A 99 -4.37 16.19 9.60
C ALA A 99 -3.28 17.25 9.60
N GLN A 100 -3.22 18.07 8.54
CA GLN A 100 -2.36 19.25 8.51
C GLN A 100 -2.72 20.20 9.66
N PRO A 101 -1.82 20.43 10.63
CA PRO A 101 -2.15 21.15 11.87
C PRO A 101 -2.17 22.68 11.68
N HIS A 102 -1.38 23.19 10.74
CA HIS A 102 -1.21 24.63 10.53
C HIS A 102 -1.37 24.99 9.06
N GLU A 103 -1.74 26.23 8.82
CA GLU A 103 -1.74 26.83 7.50
C GLU A 103 -0.34 26.77 6.88
N LEU A 104 -0.24 26.37 5.61
CA LEU A 104 1.01 26.33 4.88
C LEU A 104 1.06 27.48 3.88
N VAL A 105 2.11 28.29 3.96
CA VAL A 105 2.40 29.34 2.99
C VAL A 105 3.43 28.80 2.01
N HIS A 106 3.05 28.65 0.74
CA HIS A 106 3.98 28.30 -0.33
C HIS A 106 4.89 29.49 -0.68
N GLU A 107 6.03 29.21 -1.30
CA GLU A 107 6.98 30.24 -1.77
C GLU A 107 6.32 31.22 -2.76
N ASP A 108 5.32 30.76 -3.52
CA ASP A 108 4.55 31.57 -4.47
C ASP A 108 3.48 32.48 -3.79
N GLY A 109 3.43 32.51 -2.45
CA GLY A 109 2.45 33.27 -1.67
C GLY A 109 1.05 32.63 -1.61
N THR A 110 0.86 31.46 -2.23
CA THR A 110 -0.39 30.70 -2.10
C THR A 110 -0.48 30.05 -0.73
N THR A 111 -1.68 30.09 -0.14
CA THR A 111 -1.88 29.62 1.22
C THR A 111 -2.81 28.41 1.23
N ILE A 112 -2.37 27.32 1.85
CA ILE A 112 -3.16 26.10 2.02
C ILE A 112 -3.72 26.08 3.44
N PRO A 113 -5.06 26.24 3.59
CA PRO A 113 -5.68 26.28 4.90
C PRO A 113 -5.54 24.93 5.62
N PRO A 114 -5.54 24.94 6.96
CA PRO A 114 -5.50 23.71 7.74
C PRO A 114 -6.68 22.81 7.37
N GLY A 115 -6.44 21.49 7.35
CA GLY A 115 -7.45 20.51 6.95
C GLY A 115 -7.56 20.26 5.44
N THR A 116 -6.74 20.88 4.58
CA THR A 116 -6.69 20.55 3.15
C THR A 116 -5.86 19.29 2.88
N LEU A 117 -4.75 19.16 3.61
CA LEU A 117 -3.80 18.06 3.47
C LEU A 117 -3.83 17.13 4.69
N CYS A 118 -3.36 15.91 4.45
CA CYS A 118 -3.06 14.90 5.45
C CYS A 118 -1.61 14.45 5.26
N TYR A 119 -0.89 14.27 6.35
CA TYR A 119 0.43 13.67 6.38
C TYR A 119 0.31 12.17 6.68
N LEU A 120 0.81 11.34 5.78
CA LEU A 120 0.75 9.88 5.89
C LEU A 120 2.13 9.31 6.22
N ASP A 121 2.24 8.65 7.37
CA ASP A 121 3.44 7.95 7.82
C ASP A 121 3.58 6.62 7.09
N ILE A 122 4.67 6.46 6.34
CA ILE A 122 4.95 5.27 5.56
C ILE A 122 6.06 4.46 6.25
N PRO A 123 5.80 3.20 6.60
CA PRO A 123 6.77 2.37 7.30
C PRO A 123 7.96 2.03 6.40
N ALA A 124 9.12 1.77 7.00
CA ALA A 124 10.35 1.47 6.28
C ALA A 124 10.17 0.31 5.27
N SER A 125 10.60 0.54 4.03
CA SER A 125 10.61 -0.43 2.93
C SER A 125 12.00 -1.11 2.83
N LYS A 126 12.22 -2.06 1.90
CA LYS A 126 13.58 -2.63 1.68
C LYS A 126 14.54 -1.54 1.17
N THR A 127 13.97 -0.59 0.42
CA THR A 127 14.70 0.43 -0.33
C THR A 127 14.68 1.78 0.37
N PHE A 128 13.65 2.05 1.18
CA PHE A 128 13.43 3.37 1.80
C PHE A 128 13.31 3.27 3.32
N LYS A 129 13.83 4.27 4.03
CA LYS A 129 13.57 4.49 5.47
C LYS A 129 12.10 4.92 5.66
N ALA A 130 11.63 4.92 6.90
CA ALA A 130 10.31 5.49 7.19
C ALA A 130 10.29 6.98 6.81
N PHE A 131 9.20 7.43 6.18
CA PHE A 131 9.05 8.81 5.71
C PHE A 131 7.58 9.24 5.75
N VAL A 132 7.34 10.54 5.67
CA VAL A 132 6.00 11.14 5.69
C VAL A 132 5.67 11.65 4.30
N LYS A 133 4.46 11.35 3.82
CA LYS A 133 3.96 11.81 2.53
C LYS A 133 2.75 12.73 2.69
N PRO A 134 2.77 13.96 2.12
CA PRO A 134 1.58 14.78 2.05
C PRO A 134 0.59 14.22 1.02
N VAL A 135 -0.66 14.07 1.42
CA VAL A 135 -1.77 13.55 0.61
C VAL A 135 -3.02 14.40 0.85
N SER A 136 -4.06 14.25 0.04
CA SER A 136 -5.33 14.94 0.25
C SER A 136 -6.02 14.50 1.54
N VAL A 137 -6.69 15.43 2.23
CA VAL A 137 -7.46 15.15 3.47
C VAL A 137 -8.50 14.03 3.30
N VAL A 138 -9.03 13.84 2.09
CA VAL A 138 -10.00 12.78 1.78
C VAL A 138 -9.47 11.38 2.14
N VAL A 139 -8.15 11.18 2.06
CA VAL A 139 -7.52 9.93 2.50
C VAL A 139 -7.74 9.71 4.00
N LYS A 140 -7.56 10.76 4.81
CA LYS A 140 -7.78 10.70 6.25
C LYS A 140 -9.24 10.45 6.58
N GLU A 141 -10.18 11.14 5.93
CA GLU A 141 -11.61 10.96 6.17
C GLU A 141 -12.06 9.51 5.96
N ARG A 142 -11.57 8.87 4.88
CA ARG A 142 -11.89 7.46 4.60
C ARG A 142 -11.21 6.50 5.57
N ILE A 143 -9.98 6.80 5.98
CA ILE A 143 -9.28 6.05 7.02
C ILE A 143 -10.05 6.14 8.34
N ASP A 144 -10.47 7.34 8.75
CA ASP A 144 -11.20 7.57 10.00
C ASP A 144 -12.56 6.88 9.97
N ALA A 145 -13.29 6.93 8.85
CA ALA A 145 -14.54 6.19 8.66
C ALA A 145 -14.35 4.67 8.82
N TRP A 146 -13.25 4.13 8.29
CA TRP A 146 -12.91 2.72 8.52
C TRP A 146 -12.56 2.44 9.99
N LEU A 147 -11.77 3.31 10.63
CA LEU A 147 -11.38 3.13 12.03
C LEU A 147 -12.59 3.12 12.99
N GLN A 148 -13.68 3.82 12.65
CA GLN A 148 -14.94 3.78 13.42
C GLN A 148 -15.66 2.42 13.33
N GLU A 149 -15.64 1.76 12.17
CA GLU A 149 -16.25 0.44 11.98
C GLU A 149 -15.34 -0.73 12.38
N ARG A 150 -14.03 -0.47 12.50
CA ARG A 150 -13.03 -1.50 12.77
C ARG A 150 -13.23 -2.13 14.15
N PRO A 151 -13.35 -3.46 14.26
CA PRO A 151 -13.48 -4.13 15.56
C PRO A 151 -12.29 -3.82 16.49
N VAL A 152 -12.60 -3.41 17.73
CA VAL A 152 -11.61 -2.98 18.74
C VAL A 152 -10.78 -4.15 19.27
N ASN A 153 -11.36 -5.34 19.39
CA ASN A 153 -10.74 -6.51 20.03
C ASN A 153 -9.72 -7.26 19.14
N GLN A 154 -9.09 -6.56 18.20
CA GLN A 154 -8.15 -7.16 17.27
C GLN A 154 -6.71 -7.03 17.78
N ALA A 155 -6.09 -8.17 18.09
CA ALA A 155 -4.71 -8.21 18.55
C ALA A 155 -3.75 -7.64 17.49
N PRO A 156 -2.74 -6.84 17.89
CA PRO A 156 -1.66 -6.43 17.01
C PRO A 156 -0.96 -7.63 16.38
N LEU A 157 -0.56 -7.49 15.12
CA LEU A 157 0.17 -8.53 14.39
C LEU A 157 1.66 -8.21 14.40
N VAL A 158 2.50 -9.25 14.34
CA VAL A 158 3.95 -9.06 14.26
C VAL A 158 4.32 -8.67 12.84
N ASP A 159 5.02 -7.54 12.68
CA ASP A 159 5.61 -7.18 11.39
C ASP A 159 6.85 -8.06 11.15
N GLU A 160 6.79 -8.89 10.11
CA GLU A 160 7.89 -9.78 9.70
C GLU A 160 9.20 -9.03 9.46
N ARG A 161 9.13 -7.72 9.15
CA ARG A 161 10.33 -6.91 8.89
C ARG A 161 10.97 -6.39 10.17
N THR A 162 10.19 -5.77 11.05
CA THR A 162 10.71 -5.06 12.22
C THR A 162 10.68 -5.92 13.48
N GLY A 163 9.89 -7.01 13.49
CA GLY A 163 9.62 -7.82 14.67
C GLY A 163 8.66 -7.17 15.67
N GLU A 164 8.18 -5.96 15.39
CA GLU A 164 7.32 -5.20 16.29
C GLU A 164 5.86 -5.63 16.16
N LYS A 165 5.11 -5.47 17.26
CA LYS A 165 3.66 -5.66 17.27
C LYS A 165 2.98 -4.42 16.73
N VAL A 166 2.47 -4.50 15.50
CA VAL A 166 1.80 -3.40 14.80
C VAL A 166 0.32 -3.70 14.68
N GLY A 167 -0.52 -2.77 15.12
CA GLY A 167 -1.92 -2.76 14.75
C GLY A 167 -2.04 -2.23 13.33
N TYR A 168 -2.20 -3.10 12.33
CA TYR A 168 -2.32 -2.67 10.95
C TYR A 168 -3.64 -1.92 10.72
N LEU A 169 -3.57 -0.89 9.89
CA LEU A 169 -4.73 -0.12 9.42
C LEU A 169 -5.73 -1.06 8.75
N PHE A 170 -5.27 -1.85 7.77
CA PHE A 170 -6.09 -2.81 7.05
C PHE A 170 -6.05 -4.20 7.69
N GLN A 171 -6.68 -4.30 8.86
CA GLN A 171 -6.85 -5.55 9.61
C GLN A 171 -8.33 -5.79 9.93
N PHE A 172 -8.82 -6.98 9.57
CA PHE A 172 -10.19 -7.39 9.82
C PHE A 172 -10.23 -8.86 10.25
N ARG A 173 -11.09 -9.19 11.23
CA ARG A 173 -11.21 -10.54 11.82
C ARG A 173 -9.86 -11.11 12.29
N GLY A 174 -8.98 -10.26 12.85
CA GLY A 174 -7.68 -10.68 13.37
C GLY A 174 -6.64 -11.03 12.30
N LYS A 175 -6.92 -10.78 11.03
CA LYS A 175 -6.01 -11.02 9.91
C LYS A 175 -5.75 -9.72 9.15
N ARG A 176 -4.53 -9.58 8.63
CA ARG A 176 -4.21 -8.52 7.67
C ARG A 176 -4.96 -8.75 6.36
N ILE A 177 -5.30 -7.66 5.67
CA ILE A 177 -5.83 -7.72 4.30
C ILE A 177 -4.94 -8.58 3.40
N GLY A 178 -5.56 -9.38 2.52
CA GLY A 178 -4.83 -10.28 1.63
C GLY A 178 -3.96 -9.55 0.62
N ALA A 179 -2.76 -10.09 0.34
CA ALA A 179 -1.80 -9.51 -0.60
C ALA A 179 -2.35 -9.30 -2.03
N GLY A 180 -3.32 -10.12 -2.43
CA GLY A 180 -3.97 -10.01 -3.72
C GLY A 180 -5.16 -9.06 -3.77
N VAL A 181 -5.63 -8.49 -2.66
CA VAL A 181 -6.91 -7.76 -2.62
C VAL A 181 -6.91 -6.53 -3.52
N ILE A 182 -5.79 -5.79 -3.58
CA ILE A 182 -5.68 -4.64 -4.48
C ILE A 182 -5.83 -5.09 -5.94
N ASN A 183 -4.98 -6.02 -6.38
CA ASN A 183 -4.92 -6.43 -7.79
C ASN A 183 -6.10 -7.30 -8.25
N ARG A 184 -6.68 -8.11 -7.36
CA ARG A 184 -7.73 -9.08 -7.71
C ARG A 184 -9.14 -8.60 -7.36
N THR A 185 -9.28 -7.56 -6.55
CA THR A 185 -10.59 -7.10 -6.06
C THR A 185 -10.78 -5.61 -6.26
N ILE A 186 -9.89 -4.77 -5.71
CA ILE A 186 -10.07 -3.31 -5.75
C ILE A 186 -9.94 -2.77 -7.18
N ILE A 187 -8.86 -3.12 -7.89
CA ILE A 187 -8.65 -2.63 -9.27
C ILE A 187 -9.80 -3.07 -10.19
N PRO A 188 -10.19 -4.36 -10.26
CA PRO A 188 -11.32 -4.77 -11.08
C PRO A 188 -12.64 -4.08 -10.70
N MET A 189 -12.89 -3.87 -9.40
CA MET A 189 -14.08 -3.18 -8.90
C MET A 189 -14.14 -1.72 -9.37
N LEU A 190 -13.01 -1.00 -9.30
CA LEU A 190 -12.92 0.37 -9.77
C LEU A 190 -13.14 0.45 -11.28
N CYS A 191 -12.48 -0.42 -12.06
CA CYS A 191 -12.67 -0.48 -13.50
C CYS A 191 -14.14 -0.81 -13.88
N ALA A 192 -14.80 -1.71 -13.17
CA ALA A 192 -16.21 -2.03 -13.42
C ALA A 192 -17.13 -0.83 -13.15
N LYS A 193 -16.85 -0.05 -12.09
CA LYS A 193 -17.60 1.15 -11.75
C LYS A 193 -17.52 2.21 -12.85
N GLU A 194 -16.35 2.37 -13.46
CA GLU A 194 -16.14 3.31 -14.56
C GLU A 194 -16.96 2.94 -15.80
N VAL A 195 -17.04 1.65 -16.13
CA VAL A 195 -17.72 1.16 -17.34
C VAL A 195 -19.24 1.21 -17.21
N SER A 196 -19.79 1.21 -15.99
CA SER A 196 -21.23 1.34 -15.73
C SER A 196 -21.81 2.75 -15.98
N ARG A 197 -21.06 3.62 -16.67
CA ARG A 197 -21.42 5.00 -16.98
C ARG A 197 -21.47 5.26 -18.48
#